data_AF-A0A4Y2I7C7-F1
#
_entry.id   AF-A0A4Y2I7C7-F1
#
_cell.length_a   1.000
_cell.length_b   1.000
_cell.length_c   1.000
_cell.angle_alpha   90.00
_cell.angle_beta   90.00
_cell.angle_gamma   90.00
#
_symmetry.space_group_name_H-M   'P 1'
#
loop_
_entity.id
_entity.type
_entity.pdbx_description
1 polymer ?
#
loop_
_entity_poly.entity_id
_entity_poly.type
_entity_poly.pdbx_seq_one_letter_code
_entity_poly.pdbx_strand_id
1 'polypeptide(L)'
;MKCKFPFESDIVLNAEVADINSIVDASFASVKVFACLLTLQRTNFDRAVDSLQNEFCAFQMDDLPYETKEEKNIDIQWSKVGKLMGLDGKLKYEIISKVMIGILTIPHSNAECEWIFSLVTKIPTKFRSSLSNQILGNLLTVKSRMQEPCFNGEFDVQFLKRAKSATTSSLKE
;
A
#
# COMPACT_ATOMS: atom_id res chain seq x y z
N MET A 1 21.13 21.73 6.11
CA MET A 1 20.58 21.13 4.87
C MET A 1 19.50 20.17 5.32
N LYS A 2 18.21 20.45 5.07
CA LYS A 2 17.15 19.47 5.40
C LYS A 2 17.30 18.32 4.43
N CYS A 3 17.56 17.10 4.91
CA CYS A 3 17.57 15.91 4.06
C CYS A 3 16.21 15.81 3.37
N LYS A 4 16.20 15.76 2.02
CA LYS A 4 14.98 15.66 1.21
C LYS A 4 14.22 14.36 1.45
N PHE A 5 14.93 13.34 1.96
CA PHE A 5 14.39 12.03 2.30
C PHE A 5 14.94 11.59 3.66
N PRO A 6 14.14 10.89 4.47
CA PRO A 6 14.56 10.40 5.78
C PRO A 6 15.38 9.12 5.64
N PHE A 7 16.50 9.17 4.90
CA PHE A 7 17.40 8.02 4.72
C PHE A 7 18.05 7.57 6.04
N GLU A 8 18.01 8.41 7.08
CA GLU A 8 18.43 8.09 8.44
C GLU A 8 17.31 7.42 9.26
N SER A 9 16.12 7.23 8.69
CA SER A 9 15.03 6.54 9.39
C SER A 9 15.33 5.06 9.48
N ASP A 10 15.40 4.55 10.71
CA ASP A 10 15.54 3.10 10.98
C ASP A 10 14.50 2.28 10.23
N ILE A 11 13.28 2.79 10.05
CA ILE A 11 12.22 2.09 9.33
C ILE A 11 12.58 1.92 7.84
N VAL A 12 13.14 2.96 7.21
CA VAL A 12 13.50 2.92 5.78
C VAL A 12 14.69 1.99 5.57
N LEU A 13 15.68 2.03 6.46
CA LEU A 13 16.84 1.14 6.41
C LEU A 13 16.44 -0.33 6.59
N ASN A 14 15.55 -0.62 7.55
CA ASN A 14 15.10 -1.99 7.77
C ASN A 14 14.13 -2.49 6.69
N ALA A 15 13.49 -1.60 5.91
CA ALA A 15 12.55 -1.99 4.86
C ALA A 15 13.22 -2.68 3.66
N GLU A 16 14.54 -2.54 3.51
CA GLU A 16 15.32 -3.22 2.46
C GLU A 16 15.10 -4.74 2.50
N VAL A 17 14.85 -5.32 3.69
CA VAL A 17 14.56 -6.75 3.89
C VAL A 17 13.38 -7.29 3.07
N ALA A 18 12.53 -6.41 2.56
CA ALA A 18 11.47 -6.79 1.63
C ALA A 18 12.00 -7.18 0.25
N ASP A 19 13.25 -6.87 -0.13
CA ASP A 19 13.88 -7.45 -1.31
C ASP A 19 14.27 -8.90 -1.05
N ILE A 20 13.74 -9.82 -1.87
CA ILE A 20 14.01 -11.26 -1.81
C ILE A 20 15.50 -11.57 -1.98
N ASN A 21 16.27 -10.73 -2.66
CA ASN A 21 17.72 -10.94 -2.77
C ASN A 21 18.44 -10.54 -1.48
N SER A 22 17.98 -9.46 -0.83
CA SER A 22 18.58 -8.93 0.40
C SER A 22 18.26 -9.78 1.62
N ILE A 23 17.10 -10.45 1.63
CA ILE A 23 16.61 -11.17 2.80
C ILE A 23 17.50 -12.37 3.18
N VAL A 24 18.22 -12.93 2.22
CA VAL A 24 19.13 -14.07 2.43
C VAL A 24 20.23 -13.70 3.43
N ASP A 25 20.74 -12.47 3.37
CA ASP A 25 21.80 -11.97 4.24
C ASP A 25 21.28 -11.09 5.40
N ALA A 26 19.97 -10.83 5.43
CA ALA A 26 19.37 -9.94 6.40
C ALA A 26 19.29 -10.57 7.81
N SER A 27 19.26 -9.70 8.82
CA SER A 27 18.96 -10.09 10.20
C SER A 27 17.45 -10.13 10.44
N PHE A 28 16.99 -11.11 11.22
CA PHE A 28 15.60 -11.13 11.69
C PHE A 28 15.20 -9.85 12.44
N ALA A 29 16.16 -9.12 13.03
CA ALA A 29 15.90 -7.84 13.68
C ALA A 29 15.21 -6.84 12.73
N SER A 30 15.60 -6.81 11.45
CA SER A 30 15.01 -5.92 10.45
C SER A 30 13.55 -6.25 10.16
N VAL A 31 13.19 -7.52 10.11
CA VAL A 31 11.80 -7.97 9.95
C VAL A 31 10.99 -7.71 11.22
N LYS A 32 11.59 -7.92 12.39
CA LYS A 32 10.94 -7.77 13.70
C LYS A 32 10.44 -6.35 13.96
N VAL A 33 11.11 -5.32 13.44
CA VAL A 33 10.63 -3.92 13.52
C VAL A 33 9.22 -3.78 12.93
N PHE A 34 8.94 -4.50 11.84
CA PHE A 34 7.65 -4.43 11.15
C PHE A 34 6.59 -5.37 11.72
N ALA A 35 6.99 -6.41 12.48
CA ALA A 35 6.07 -7.28 13.18
C ALA A 35 5.14 -6.50 14.15
N CYS A 36 5.70 -5.49 14.83
CA CYS A 36 4.94 -4.57 15.68
C CYS A 36 4.05 -3.62 14.87
N LEU A 37 4.57 -3.10 13.75
CA LEU A 37 3.93 -2.06 12.96
C LEU A 37 2.75 -2.57 12.15
N LEU A 38 2.90 -3.75 11.53
CA LEU A 38 1.95 -4.34 10.58
C LEU A 38 0.95 -5.29 11.24
N THR A 39 0.79 -5.20 12.57
CA THR A 39 -0.24 -5.91 13.33
C THR A 39 -0.19 -7.43 13.21
N LEU A 40 0.95 -8.05 13.55
CA LEU A 40 0.84 -9.40 14.12
C LEU A 40 -0.13 -9.30 15.31
N GLN A 41 -1.16 -10.17 15.30
CA GLN A 41 -2.35 -10.11 16.15
C GLN A 41 -2.05 -9.57 17.57
N ARG A 42 -2.82 -8.55 18.03
CA ARG A 42 -2.69 -7.98 19.39
C ARG A 42 -2.78 -9.03 20.50
N THR A 43 -3.41 -10.17 20.23
CA THR A 43 -3.45 -11.34 21.11
C THR A 43 -2.37 -12.34 20.66
N ASN A 44 -1.42 -12.65 21.54
CA ASN A 44 -0.29 -13.57 21.33
C ASN A 44 0.83 -13.07 20.39
N PHE A 45 1.24 -11.81 20.55
CA PHE A 45 2.35 -11.21 19.81
C PHE A 45 3.62 -12.07 19.83
N ASP A 46 4.04 -12.55 21.00
CA ASP A 46 5.27 -13.36 21.14
C ASP A 46 5.23 -14.62 20.27
N ARG A 47 4.12 -15.37 20.32
CA ARG A 47 3.95 -16.59 19.50
C ARG A 47 3.96 -16.27 17.99
N ALA A 48 3.36 -15.15 17.61
CA ALA A 48 3.33 -14.73 16.21
C ALA A 48 4.73 -14.34 15.72
N VAL A 49 5.52 -13.66 16.56
CA VAL A 49 6.93 -13.34 16.28
C VAL A 49 7.78 -14.61 16.19
N ASP A 50 7.60 -15.58 17.08
CA ASP A 50 8.31 -16.86 17.01
C ASP A 50 8.00 -17.61 15.71
N SER A 51 6.72 -17.61 15.31
CA SER A 51 6.29 -18.24 14.05
C SER A 51 6.84 -17.52 12.83
N LEU A 52 6.86 -16.18 12.86
CA LEU A 52 7.49 -15.36 11.82
C LEU A 52 9.01 -15.62 11.74
N GLN A 53 9.69 -15.77 12.88
CA GLN A 53 11.11 -16.09 12.92
C GLN A 53 11.39 -17.48 12.32
N ASN A 54 10.54 -18.45 12.61
CA ASN A 54 10.66 -19.79 12.03
C ASN A 54 10.49 -19.77 10.50
N GLU A 55 9.48 -19.05 9.98
CA GLU A 55 9.29 -18.87 8.54
C GLU A 55 10.47 -18.13 7.91
N PHE A 56 11.01 -17.10 8.58
CA PHE A 56 12.19 -16.35 8.12
C PHE A 56 13.42 -17.25 7.98
N CYS A 57 13.74 -18.02 9.01
CA CYS A 57 14.87 -18.94 8.96
C CYS A 57 14.69 -20.03 7.91
N ALA A 58 13.47 -20.57 7.76
CA ALA A 58 13.18 -21.56 6.71
C ALA A 58 13.35 -20.95 5.31
N PHE A 59 12.85 -19.73 5.10
CA PHE A 59 12.95 -19.03 3.82
C PHE A 59 14.40 -18.79 3.39
N GLN A 60 15.28 -18.39 4.31
CA GLN A 60 16.70 -18.15 4.01
C GLN A 60 17.45 -19.43 3.57
N MET A 61 16.98 -20.60 3.99
CA MET A 61 17.62 -21.88 3.68
C MET A 61 17.05 -22.56 2.44
N ASP A 62 15.84 -22.18 2.04
CA ASP A 62 15.09 -22.85 1.00
C ASP A 62 15.28 -22.21 -0.36
N ASP A 63 15.34 -23.07 -1.38
CA ASP A 63 15.46 -22.62 -2.75
C ASP A 63 14.08 -22.36 -3.37
N LEU A 64 13.83 -21.14 -3.80
CA LEU A 64 12.54 -20.75 -4.39
C LEU A 64 12.32 -21.37 -5.77
N PRO A 65 11.06 -21.65 -6.14
CA PRO A 65 10.71 -22.07 -7.50
C PRO A 65 11.15 -21.03 -8.54
N TYR A 66 11.51 -21.52 -9.73
CA TYR A 66 12.01 -20.69 -10.82
C TYR A 66 11.04 -19.56 -11.21
N GLU A 67 9.74 -19.85 -11.26
CA GLU A 67 8.69 -18.88 -11.62
C GLU A 67 8.54 -17.75 -10.60
N THR A 68 8.98 -18.00 -9.36
CA THR A 68 9.05 -16.99 -8.32
C THR A 68 10.34 -16.19 -8.45
N LYS A 69 11.48 -16.83 -8.73
CA LYS A 69 12.77 -16.13 -8.91
C LYS A 69 12.80 -15.20 -10.13
N GLU A 70 12.12 -15.56 -11.22
CA GLU A 70 12.07 -14.73 -12.44
C GLU A 70 11.12 -13.53 -12.37
N GLU A 71 10.24 -13.47 -11.37
CA GLU A 71 9.33 -12.35 -11.22
C GLU A 71 10.09 -11.06 -10.90
N LYS A 72 9.89 -10.03 -11.72
CA LYS A 72 10.58 -8.75 -11.55
C LYS A 72 9.88 -7.83 -10.56
N ASN A 73 8.57 -7.98 -10.43
CA ASN A 73 7.77 -7.17 -9.52
C ASN A 73 7.78 -7.81 -8.13
N ILE A 74 8.52 -7.18 -7.22
CA ILE A 74 8.76 -7.64 -5.84
C ILE A 74 7.46 -7.94 -5.06
N ASP A 75 6.40 -7.16 -5.29
CA ASP A 75 5.07 -7.37 -4.70
C ASP A 75 4.39 -8.64 -5.24
N ILE A 76 4.48 -8.88 -6.55
CA ILE A 76 4.00 -10.11 -7.18
C ILE A 76 4.85 -11.30 -6.73
N GLN A 77 6.15 -11.09 -6.53
CA GLN A 77 7.08 -12.10 -6.09
C GLN A 77 6.71 -12.61 -4.69
N TRP A 78 6.51 -11.72 -3.71
CA TRP A 78 6.00 -12.10 -2.39
C TRP A 78 4.59 -12.67 -2.43
N SER A 79 3.73 -12.21 -3.35
CA SER A 79 2.41 -12.82 -3.56
C SER A 79 2.51 -14.27 -4.03
N LYS A 80 3.51 -14.62 -4.84
CA LYS A 80 3.80 -16.00 -5.25
C LYS A 80 4.37 -16.82 -4.09
N VAL A 81 5.33 -16.27 -3.33
CA VAL A 81 5.88 -16.92 -2.11
C VAL A 81 4.76 -17.27 -1.12
N GLY A 82 3.83 -16.33 -0.88
CA GLY A 82 2.71 -16.52 0.03
C GLY A 82 1.68 -17.56 -0.41
N LYS A 83 1.80 -18.09 -1.63
CA LYS A 83 0.96 -19.18 -2.17
C LYS A 83 1.66 -20.54 -2.18
N LEU A 84 2.92 -20.61 -1.77
CA LEU A 84 3.67 -21.87 -1.71
C LEU A 84 3.11 -22.75 -0.60
N MET A 85 2.84 -24.01 -0.95
CA MET A 85 2.33 -25.02 -0.03
C MET A 85 3.47 -25.85 0.56
N GLY A 86 3.40 -26.13 1.86
CA GLY A 86 4.21 -27.12 2.54
C GLY A 86 3.73 -28.54 2.28
N LEU A 87 4.51 -29.52 2.76
CA LEU A 87 4.17 -30.95 2.65
C LEU A 87 2.91 -31.33 3.46
N ASP A 88 2.55 -30.51 4.43
CA ASP A 88 1.36 -30.64 5.26
C ASP A 88 0.10 -30.03 4.61
N GLY A 89 0.22 -29.50 3.39
CA GLY A 89 -0.88 -28.87 2.65
C GLY A 89 -1.25 -27.47 3.15
N LYS A 90 -0.47 -26.88 4.04
CA LYS A 90 -0.65 -25.51 4.52
C LYS A 90 0.27 -24.55 3.79
N LEU A 91 -0.04 -23.26 3.86
CA LEU A 91 0.84 -22.22 3.33
C LEU A 91 2.15 -22.22 4.12
N LYS A 92 3.27 -22.34 3.39
CA LYS A 92 4.60 -22.48 3.98
C LYS A 92 5.16 -21.17 4.52
N TYR A 93 4.82 -20.06 3.86
CA TYR A 93 5.36 -18.72 4.10
C TYR A 93 4.24 -17.68 4.28
N GLU A 94 3.20 -18.05 5.00
CA GLU A 94 2.00 -17.22 5.12
C GLU A 94 2.29 -15.90 5.84
N ILE A 95 2.98 -15.97 6.97
CA ILE A 95 3.19 -14.83 7.87
C ILE A 95 4.24 -13.90 7.27
N ILE A 96 5.39 -14.44 6.86
CA ILE A 96 6.47 -13.63 6.30
C ILE A 96 6.04 -12.92 5.03
N SER A 97 5.32 -13.58 4.12
CA SER A 97 4.86 -12.94 2.88
C SER A 97 3.91 -11.78 3.14
N LYS A 98 3.02 -11.90 4.13
CA LYS A 98 2.13 -10.82 4.55
C LYS A 98 2.90 -9.63 5.14
N VAL A 99 3.92 -9.91 5.96
CA VAL A 99 4.80 -8.88 6.51
C VAL A 99 5.53 -8.14 5.38
N MET A 100 6.13 -8.86 4.43
CA MET A 100 6.89 -8.25 3.33
C MET A 100 6.00 -7.42 2.41
N ILE A 101 4.83 -7.93 2.03
CA ILE A 101 3.84 -7.15 1.27
C ILE A 101 3.45 -5.89 2.05
N GLY A 102 3.23 -6.00 3.36
CA GLY A 102 2.93 -4.85 4.20
C GLY A 102 4.07 -3.81 4.22
N ILE A 103 5.33 -4.22 4.26
CA ILE A 103 6.49 -3.32 4.13
C ILE A 103 6.43 -2.59 2.79
N LEU A 104 6.14 -3.30 1.70
CA LEU A 104 6.04 -2.72 0.35
C LEU A 104 4.88 -1.73 0.19
N THR A 105 3.87 -1.78 1.08
CA THR A 105 2.79 -0.77 1.11
C THR A 105 3.20 0.53 1.80
N ILE A 106 4.35 0.58 2.48
CA ILE A 106 4.82 1.79 3.14
C ILE A 106 5.31 2.76 2.06
N PRO A 107 4.71 3.96 1.93
CA PRO A 107 5.14 4.92 0.94
C PRO A 107 6.57 5.39 1.27
N HIS A 108 7.52 5.02 0.40
CA HIS A 108 8.94 5.33 0.57
C HIS A 108 9.33 6.70 -0.02
N SER A 109 8.39 7.42 -0.63
CA SER A 109 8.62 8.74 -1.18
C SER A 109 7.44 9.68 -1.00
N ASN A 110 7.70 10.98 -1.05
CA ASN A 110 6.66 12.00 -1.04
C ASN A 110 5.92 12.10 -2.38
N ALA A 111 6.21 11.26 -3.38
CA ALA A 111 5.63 11.38 -4.72
C ALA A 111 4.11 11.25 -4.71
N GLU A 112 3.54 10.38 -3.88
CA GLU A 112 2.08 10.27 -3.71
C GLU A 112 1.48 11.55 -3.08
N CYS A 113 2.14 12.10 -2.06
CA CYS A 113 1.72 13.37 -1.47
C CYS A 113 1.82 14.53 -2.47
N GLU A 114 2.91 14.60 -3.24
CA GLU A 114 3.11 15.60 -4.30
C GLU A 114 2.08 15.45 -5.43
N TRP A 115 1.71 14.22 -5.79
CA TRP A 115 0.64 13.96 -6.74
C TRP A 115 -0.71 14.46 -6.22
N ILE A 116 -1.05 14.16 -4.96
CA ILE A 116 -2.26 14.67 -4.30
C ILE A 116 -2.22 16.21 -4.24
N PHE A 117 -1.09 16.82 -3.89
CA PHE A 117 -0.96 18.29 -3.86
C PHE A 117 -1.11 18.91 -5.25
N SER A 118 -0.53 18.30 -6.29
CA SER A 118 -0.72 18.72 -7.68
C SER A 118 -2.20 18.63 -8.09
N LEU A 119 -2.89 17.57 -7.66
CA LEU A 119 -4.32 17.40 -7.89
C LEU A 119 -5.14 18.49 -7.17
N VAL A 120 -4.79 18.78 -5.91
CA VAL A 120 -5.39 19.87 -5.13
C VAL A 120 -5.19 21.21 -5.81
N THR A 121 -3.99 21.53 -6.31
CA THR A 121 -3.73 22.80 -7.01
C THR A 121 -4.56 22.94 -8.29
N LYS A 122 -4.86 21.82 -8.97
CA LYS A 122 -5.64 21.81 -10.23
C LYS A 122 -7.16 21.82 -10.03
N ILE A 123 -7.65 21.58 -8.82
CA ILE A 123 -9.09 21.55 -8.51
C ILE A 123 -9.73 22.95 -8.46
N PRO A 124 -9.19 23.93 -7.71
CA PRO A 124 -9.71 25.28 -7.73
C PRO A 124 -9.35 25.93 -9.07
N THR A 125 -10.37 26.25 -9.85
CA THR A 125 -10.25 27.01 -11.10
C THR A 125 -10.81 28.41 -10.89
N LYS A 126 -10.62 29.31 -11.86
CA LYS A 126 -11.26 30.66 -11.81
C LYS A 126 -12.78 30.59 -11.64
N PHE A 127 -13.43 29.48 -12.03
CA PHE A 127 -14.86 29.23 -11.87
C PHE A 127 -15.23 28.47 -10.57
N ARG A 128 -14.24 28.02 -9.78
CA ARG A 128 -14.41 27.26 -8.53
C ARG A 128 -13.39 27.71 -7.46
N SER A 129 -13.30 29.00 -7.21
CA SER A 129 -12.31 29.60 -6.30
C SER A 129 -12.61 29.38 -4.81
N SER A 130 -13.85 29.05 -4.46
CA SER A 130 -14.31 28.85 -3.08
C SER A 130 -14.92 27.46 -2.90
N LEU A 131 -14.07 26.43 -2.83
CA LEU A 131 -14.47 25.09 -2.40
C LEU A 131 -14.15 24.94 -0.91
N SER A 132 -15.12 24.49 -0.11
CA SER A 132 -14.84 24.14 1.28
C SER A 132 -13.90 22.92 1.35
N ASN A 133 -13.10 22.81 2.42
CA ASN A 133 -12.20 21.68 2.63
C ASN A 133 -12.93 20.32 2.57
N GLN A 134 -14.19 20.28 3.02
CA GLN A 134 -15.02 19.08 2.96
C GLN A 134 -15.32 18.67 1.50
N ILE A 135 -15.73 19.61 0.65
CA ILE A 135 -16.01 19.34 -0.76
C ILE A 135 -14.71 18.98 -1.49
N LEU A 136 -13.61 19.66 -1.18
CA LEU A 136 -12.30 19.35 -1.72
C LEU A 136 -11.88 17.91 -1.39
N GLY A 137 -12.00 17.50 -0.12
CA GLY A 137 -11.70 16.12 0.31
C GLY A 137 -12.57 15.06 -0.37
N ASN A 138 -13.88 15.33 -0.50
CA ASN A 138 -14.79 14.44 -1.23
C ASN A 138 -14.40 14.32 -2.71
N LEU A 139 -14.05 15.43 -3.36
CA LEU A 139 -13.65 15.43 -4.77
C LEU A 139 -12.32 14.70 -4.99
N LEU A 140 -11.34 14.90 -4.10
CA LEU A 140 -10.08 14.14 -4.13
C LEU A 140 -10.35 12.64 -4.00
N THR A 141 -11.19 12.24 -3.05
CA THR A 141 -11.54 10.83 -2.83
C THR A 141 -12.16 10.21 -4.09
N VAL A 142 -13.08 10.92 -4.73
CA VAL A 142 -13.67 10.47 -6.00
C VAL A 142 -12.59 10.35 -7.06
N LYS A 143 -11.80 11.41 -7.31
CA LYS A 143 -10.76 11.41 -8.34
C LYS A 143 -9.71 10.32 -8.14
N SER A 144 -9.27 10.07 -6.90
CA SER A 144 -8.30 9.02 -6.58
C SER A 144 -8.83 7.61 -6.83
N ARG A 145 -10.15 7.43 -6.88
CA ARG A 145 -10.81 6.13 -7.15
C ARG A 145 -11.25 5.96 -8.60
N MET A 146 -11.17 7.01 -9.42
CA MET A 146 -11.54 6.93 -10.83
C MET A 146 -10.45 6.18 -11.59
N GLN A 147 -10.81 4.99 -12.11
CA GLN A 147 -9.91 4.19 -12.95
C GLN A 147 -9.95 4.65 -14.43
N GLU A 148 -11.03 5.30 -14.83
CA GLU A 148 -11.24 5.79 -16.20
C GLU A 148 -11.51 7.30 -16.24
N PRO A 149 -11.28 7.95 -17.40
CA PRO A 149 -11.65 9.34 -17.61
C PRO A 149 -13.13 9.59 -17.31
N CYS A 150 -13.46 10.74 -16.74
CA CYS A 150 -14.82 11.03 -16.25
C CYS A 150 -15.91 11.01 -17.32
N PHE A 151 -15.56 11.19 -18.59
CA PHE A 151 -16.51 11.17 -19.70
C PHE A 151 -16.91 9.74 -20.11
N ASN A 152 -16.17 8.71 -19.68
CA ASN A 152 -16.56 7.30 -19.86
C ASN A 152 -17.45 6.80 -18.71
N GLY A 153 -17.58 7.56 -17.62
CA GLY A 153 -18.33 7.13 -16.46
C GLY A 153 -19.82 7.03 -16.75
N GLU A 154 -20.37 5.82 -16.66
CA GLU A 154 -21.81 5.62 -16.63
C GLU A 154 -22.34 5.92 -15.22
N PHE A 155 -23.29 6.85 -15.13
CA PHE A 155 -23.91 7.24 -13.87
C PHE A 155 -25.38 6.82 -13.85
N ASP A 156 -25.83 6.36 -12.69
CA ASP A 156 -27.23 6.02 -12.46
C ASP A 156 -28.17 7.20 -12.76
N VAL A 157 -29.31 6.90 -13.39
CA VAL A 157 -30.30 7.89 -13.82
C VAL A 157 -30.88 8.65 -12.62
N GLN A 158 -31.07 8.01 -11.46
CA GLN A 158 -31.56 8.68 -10.26
C GLN A 158 -30.49 9.60 -9.67
N PHE A 159 -29.22 9.20 -9.71
CA PHE A 159 -28.11 10.08 -9.38
C PHE A 159 -28.08 11.33 -10.27
N LEU A 160 -28.19 11.17 -11.59
CA LEU A 160 -28.20 12.30 -12.54
C LEU A 160 -29.40 13.24 -12.30
N LYS A 161 -30.59 12.70 -12.02
CA LYS A 161 -31.77 13.50 -11.68
C LYS A 161 -31.54 14.34 -10.42
N ARG A 162 -31.01 13.74 -9.35
CA ARG A 162 -30.69 14.43 -8.10
C ARG A 162 -29.64 15.53 -8.32
N ALA A 163 -28.57 15.23 -9.05
CA ALA A 163 -27.51 16.19 -9.36
C ALA A 163 -28.05 17.40 -10.15
N LYS A 164 -28.85 17.17 -11.20
CA LYS A 164 -29.48 18.24 -11.98
C LYS A 164 -30.43 19.10 -11.14
N SER A 165 -31.22 18.46 -10.26
CA SER A 165 -32.13 19.17 -9.36
C SER A 165 -31.36 20.09 -8.41
N ALA A 166 -30.28 19.60 -7.78
CA ALA A 166 -29.46 20.37 -6.86
C ALA A 166 -28.84 21.62 -7.54
N THR A 167 -28.29 21.47 -8.75
CA THR A 167 -27.74 22.60 -9.53
C THR A 167 -28.82 23.63 -9.88
N THR A 168 -30.03 23.17 -10.20
CA THR A 168 -31.15 24.09 -10.53
C THR A 168 -31.58 24.89 -9.31
N SER A 169 -31.57 24.28 -8.11
CA SER A 169 -31.89 24.98 -6.87
C SER A 169 -30.85 26.05 -6.51
N SER A 170 -29.54 25.76 -6.70
CA SER A 170 -28.48 26.73 -6.37
C SER A 170 -28.40 27.94 -7.30
N LEU A 171 -29.07 27.91 -8.46
CA LEU A 171 -29.13 29.01 -9.41
C LEU A 171 -30.35 29.93 -9.19
N LYS A 172 -31.26 29.56 -8.29
CA LYS A 172 -32.46 30.35 -7.94
C LYS A 172 -32.26 31.24 -6.72
N GLU A 173 -31.15 31.07 -6.01
CA GLU A 173 -30.63 31.99 -4.98
C GLU A 173 -29.73 33.04 -5.64
#